data_AF-A0A524JH84-F1
#
_entry.id   AF-A0A524JH84-F1
#
_cell.length_a   1.000
_cell.length_b   1.000
_cell.length_c   1.000
_cell.angle_alpha   90.00
_cell.angle_beta   90.00
_cell.angle_gamma   90.00
#
_symmetry.space_group_name_H-M   'P 1'
#
loop_
_entity.id
_entity.type
_entity.pdbx_description
1 polymer ?
#
loop_
_entity_poly.entity_id
_entity_poly.type
_entity_poly.pdbx_seq_one_letter_code
_entity_poly.pdbx_strand_id
1 'polypeptide(L)' 'MSSVDWTFGGTWPYEPRWYDSPDGRMHYIDEGPRDGKPVVMVHGNPTWAYLYRNFVGPLTDAG' A
#
# COMPACT_ATOMS: atom_id res chain seq x y z
N MET A 1 -11.78 -25.76 -2.05
CA MET A 1 -11.02 -24.61 -2.61
C MET A 1 -10.24 -24.00 -1.47
N SER A 2 -8.91 -24.03 -1.49
CA SER A 2 -8.11 -23.28 -0.52
C SER A 2 -8.31 -21.80 -0.77
N SER A 3 -8.67 -21.04 0.26
CA SER A 3 -8.69 -19.58 0.18
C SER A 3 -7.29 -19.08 -0.13
N VAL A 4 -7.16 -18.21 -1.13
CA VAL A 4 -5.90 -17.52 -1.40
C VAL A 4 -5.59 -16.58 -0.24
N ASP A 5 -4.38 -16.66 0.31
CA ASP A 5 -3.92 -15.73 1.33
C ASP A 5 -3.42 -14.44 0.68
N TRP A 6 -4.20 -13.38 0.80
CA TRP A 6 -3.87 -12.04 0.31
C TRP A 6 -3.08 -11.20 1.31
N THR A 7 -2.79 -11.73 2.50
CA THR A 7 -1.98 -11.05 3.54
C THR A 7 -0.48 -11.34 3.40
N PHE A 8 -0.10 -12.18 2.43
CA PHE A 8 1.29 -12.59 2.18
C PHE A 8 1.95 -13.14 3.46
N GLY A 9 1.29 -14.10 4.12
CA GLY A 9 1.73 -14.66 5.39
C GLY A 9 1.66 -13.65 6.55
N GLY A 10 0.67 -12.77 6.55
CA GLY A 10 0.48 -11.73 7.57
C GLY A 10 1.46 -10.55 7.48
N THR A 11 2.28 -10.48 6.44
CA THR A 11 3.28 -9.41 6.27
C THR A 11 2.75 -8.19 5.54
N TRP A 12 1.54 -8.26 5.00
CA TRP A 12 0.86 -7.19 4.29
C TRP A 12 -0.40 -6.77 5.03
N PRO A 13 -0.30 -5.80 5.97
CA PRO A 13 -1.40 -5.37 6.82
C PRO A 13 -2.23 -4.23 6.21
N TYR A 14 -2.31 -4.13 4.88
CA TYR A 14 -2.98 -3.02 4.20
C TYR A 14 -4.25 -3.47 3.50
N GLU A 15 -5.32 -2.70 3.72
CA GLU A 15 -6.57 -2.87 2.99
C GLU A 15 -6.35 -2.61 1.49
N PRO A 16 -6.85 -3.49 0.61
CA PRO A 16 -6.69 -3.32 -0.82
C PRO A 16 -7.52 -2.12 -1.30
N ARG A 17 -6.86 -1.13 -1.89
CA ARG A 17 -7.52 0.00 -2.55
C ARG A 17 -7.16 0.06 -4.01
N TRP A 18 -8.10 0.55 -4.80
CA TRP A 18 -8.00 0.58 -6.25
C TRP A 18 -8.41 1.94 -6.79
N TYR A 19 -7.62 2.45 -7.72
CA TYR A 19 -7.95 3.62 -8.50
C TYR A 19 -8.23 3.17 -9.93
N ASP A 20 -9.46 3.36 -10.39
CA ASP A 20 -9.86 3.09 -11.76
C ASP A 20 -9.54 4.32 -12.63
N SER A 21 -8.70 4.13 -13.65
CA SER A 21 -8.39 5.12 -14.68
C SER A 21 -8.75 4.58 -16.07
N PRO A 22 -8.90 5.44 -17.09
CA PRO A 22 -9.09 4.99 -18.47
C PRO A 22 -7.97 4.06 -18.97
N ASP A 23 -6.75 4.21 -18.42
CA ASP A 23 -5.56 3.44 -18.80
C ASP A 23 -5.39 2.14 -18.01
N GLY A 24 -6.26 1.87 -17.04
CA GLY A 24 -6.25 0.66 -16.24
C GLY A 24 -6.52 0.90 -14.75
N ARG A 25 -6.49 -0.19 -14.00
CA ARG A 25 -6.75 -0.20 -12.55
C ARG A 25 -5.44 -0.31 -11.78
N MET A 26 -5.19 0.66 -10.90
CA MET A 26 -3.99 0.72 -10.08
C MET A 26 -4.31 0.34 -8.63
N HIS A 27 -3.56 -0.62 -8.08
CA HIS A 27 -3.58 -0.90 -6.65
C HIS A 27 -2.74 0.13 -5.89
N TYR A 28 -3.22 0.60 -4.74
CA TYR A 28 -2.45 1.51 -3.88
C TYR A 28 -2.74 1.27 -2.40
N ILE A 29 -1.85 1.78 -1.55
CA ILE A 29 -2.05 1.90 -0.10
C ILE A 29 -2.24 3.37 0.24
N ASP A 30 -3.01 3.66 1.29
CA ASP A 30 -3.29 5.03 1.70
C ASP A 30 -3.58 5.04 3.21
N GLU A 31 -2.54 5.32 3.98
CA GLU A 31 -2.53 5.23 5.44
C GLU A 31 -2.24 6.60 6.06
N GLY A 32 -2.70 6.75 7.29
CA GLY A 32 -2.46 7.94 8.12
C GLY A 32 -3.56 9.01 8.10
N PRO A 33 -3.33 10.12 8.84
CA PRO A 33 -4.32 11.16 9.05
C PRO A 33 -4.73 11.86 7.76
N ARG A 34 -6.02 12.21 7.65
CA ARG A 34 -6.57 12.89 6.46
C ARG A 34 -6.23 14.38 6.38
N ASP A 35 -5.86 14.96 7.50
CA ASP A 35 -5.40 16.34 7.66
C ASP A 35 -3.86 16.46 7.72
N GLY A 36 -3.13 15.34 7.57
CA GLY A 36 -1.67 15.30 7.51
C GLY A 36 -1.10 15.70 6.14
N LYS A 37 0.22 15.91 6.10
CA LYS A 37 0.92 16.18 4.83
C LYS A 37 1.19 14.86 4.10
N PRO A 38 0.70 14.67 2.86
CA PRO A 38 0.87 13.40 2.17
C PRO A 38 2.33 13.15 1.78
N VAL A 39 2.75 11.89 1.91
CA VAL A 39 4.01 11.35 1.37
C VAL A 39 3.68 10.30 0.32
N VAL A 40 4.19 10.49 -0.90
CA VAL A 40 3.96 9.55 -2.02
C VAL A 40 5.19 8.68 -2.20
N MET A 41 5.00 7.36 -2.09
CA MET A 41 6.07 6.37 -2.30
C MET A 41 5.84 5.66 -3.64
N VAL A 42 6.77 5.85 -4.58
CA VAL A 42 6.73 5.24 -5.91
C VAL A 42 7.82 4.20 -6.01
N HIS A 43 7.46 2.95 -6.30
CA HIS A 43 8.41 1.85 -6.40
C HIS A 43 9.20 1.89 -7.71
N GLY A 44 10.29 1.12 -7.76
CA GLY A 44 11.08 0.90 -8.98
C GLY A 44 10.85 -0.49 -9.58
N ASN A 45 11.75 -0.89 -10.47
CA ASN A 45 11.77 -2.22 -11.08
C ASN A 45 12.73 -3.15 -10.30
N PRO A 46 12.40 -4.42 -10.00
CA PRO A 46 11.16 -5.16 -10.24
C PRO A 46 10.25 -5.23 -8.99
N THR A 47 10.17 -4.14 -8.24
CA THR A 47 9.44 -4.11 -6.97
C THR A 47 8.01 -3.61 -7.16
N TRP A 48 7.25 -3.59 -6.07
CA TRP A 48 5.93 -2.98 -5.95
C TRP A 48 5.78 -2.45 -4.51
N ALA A 49 4.59 -2.00 -4.12
CA ALA A 49 4.34 -1.41 -2.80
C ALA A 49 4.82 -2.27 -1.60
N TYR A 50 4.95 -3.59 -1.77
CA TYR A 50 5.56 -4.52 -0.79
C TYR A 50 6.93 -4.09 -0.27
N LEU A 51 7.74 -3.39 -1.09
CA LEU A 51 9.02 -2.84 -0.66
C LEU A 51 8.87 -1.88 0.54
N TYR A 52 7.79 -1.10 0.57
CA TYR A 52 7.57 -0.03 1.53
C TYR A 52 6.75 -0.45 2.76
N ARG A 53 6.34 -1.72 2.87
CA ARG A 53 5.44 -2.18 3.96
C ARG A 53 5.97 -1.95 5.38
N ASN A 54 7.28 -1.81 5.56
CA ASN A 54 7.88 -1.51 6.87
C ASN A 54 8.16 -0.01 7.09
N PHE A 55 7.96 0.81 6.06
CA PHE A 55 8.21 2.26 6.10
C PHE A 55 6.92 3.02 6.40
N VAL A 56 5.79 2.54 5.86
CA VAL A 56 4.49 3.20 5.93
C VAL A 56 4.01 3.37 7.36
N GLY A 57 4.17 2.35 8.21
CA GLY A 57 3.77 2.44 9.63
C GLY A 57 4.50 3.56 10.38
N PRO A 58 5.84 3.54 10.46
CA PRO A 58 6.59 4.62 11.10
C PRO A 58 6.34 6.02 10.50
N LEU A 59 6.12 6.12 9.19
CA LEU A 59 5.77 7.40 8.56
C LEU A 59 4.37 7.88 8.95
N THR A 60 3.41 6.96 9.05
CA THR A 60 2.04 7.25 9.50
C THR A 60 2.01 7.69 10.96
N ASP A 61 2.77 7.03 11.82
CA ASP A 61 2.86 7.35 13.25
C ASP A 61 3.54 8.71 13.51
N ALA A 62 4.36 9.18 12.57
CA ALA A 62 5.10 10.43 12.69
C ALA A 62 4.27 11.70 12.42
N GLY A 63 3.11 11.58 11.77
CA GLY A 63 2.21 12.71 11.45
C GLY A 63 2.45 13.32 10.08
#